data_AF-A0A6I1ZK47-F1
#
_entry.id   AF-A0A6I1ZK47-F1
#
_cell.length_a   1.000
_cell.length_b   1.000
_cell.length_c   1.000
_cell.angle_alpha   90.00
_cell.angle_beta   90.00
_cell.angle_gamma   90.00
#
_symmetry.space_group_name_H-M   'P 1'
#
loop_
_entity.id
_entity.type
_entity.pdbx_description
1 polymer ?
#
loop_
_entity_poly.entity_id
_entity_poly.type
_entity_poly.pdbx_seq_one_letter_code
_entity_poly.pdbx_strand_id
1 'polypeptide(L)' 'MSPQRPPELQDPIVYINGEWVRQSEATIPFMDSGFWYGDGLFETLRV' A
#
# COMPACT_ATOMS: atom_id res chain seq x y z
N MET A 1 33.72 7.07 -1.45
CA MET A 1 32.33 7.13 -0.96
C MET A 1 31.62 5.89 -1.48
N SER A 2 31.37 4.91 -0.61
CA SER A 2 30.60 3.72 -1.01
C SER A 2 29.14 4.13 -1.23
N PRO A 3 28.48 3.68 -2.31
CA PRO A 3 27.05 3.92 -2.47
C PRO A 3 26.33 3.27 -1.29
N GLN A 4 25.55 4.07 -0.57
CA GLN A 4 24.66 3.56 0.47
C GLN A 4 23.69 2.59 -0.22
N ARG A 5 23.61 1.37 0.30
CA ARG A 5 22.67 0.34 -0.17
C ARG A 5 21.26 0.97 -0.15
N PRO A 6 20.43 0.80 -1.20
CA PRO A 6 19.04 1.22 -1.12
C PRO A 6 18.42 0.57 0.12
N PRO A 7 17.58 1.29 0.90
CA PRO A 7 16.91 0.68 2.04
C PRO A 7 16.22 -0.58 1.54
N GLU A 8 16.40 -1.69 2.26
CA GLU A 8 15.71 -2.94 1.94
C GLU A 8 14.23 -2.62 1.76
N LEU A 9 13.65 -3.09 0.65
CA LEU A 9 12.24 -2.90 0.32
C LEU A 9 11.42 -3.41 1.50
N GLN A 10 10.94 -2.49 2.34
CA GLN A 10 10.07 -2.84 3.44
C GLN A 10 8.76 -3.31 2.83
N ASP A 11 8.34 -4.51 3.20
CA ASP A 11 7.07 -5.12 2.80
C ASP A 11 6.12 -5.08 4.01
N PRO A 12 5.48 -3.93 4.27
CA PRO A 12 4.68 -3.73 5.46
C PRO A 12 3.41 -4.58 5.42
N ILE A 13 2.83 -4.79 6.60
CA ILE A 13 1.52 -5.41 6.73
C ILE A 13 0.45 -4.32 6.56
N VAL A 14 -0.51 -4.58 5.67
CA VAL A 14 -1.66 -3.70 5.39
C VAL A 14 -2.96 -4.45 5.68
N TYR A 15 -4.03 -3.71 5.99
CA TYR A 15 -5.36 -4.28 6.15
C TYR A 15 -6.21 -3.95 4.93
N ILE A 16 -6.67 -4.97 4.20
CA ILE A 16 -7.46 -4.81 2.99
C ILE A 16 -8.40 -6.00 2.81
N ASN A 17 -9.58 -5.77 2.24
CA ASN A 17 -10.59 -6.81 1.99
C ASN A 17 -10.96 -7.65 3.23
N GLY A 18 -10.82 -7.08 4.44
CA GLY A 18 -11.10 -7.77 5.71
C GLY A 18 -9.95 -8.59 6.28
N GLU A 19 -8.76 -8.56 5.67
CA GLU A 19 -7.61 -9.39 6.05
C GLU A 19 -6.33 -8.57 6.23
N TRP A 20 -5.43 -9.06 7.09
CA TRP A 20 -4.07 -8.54 7.23
C TRP A 20 -3.14 -9.28 6.26
N VAL A 21 -2.57 -8.57 5.30
CA VAL A 21 -1.73 -9.14 4.24
C VAL A 21 -0.43 -8.34 4.08
N ARG A 22 0.57 -8.93 3.43
CA ARG A 22 1.76 -8.18 2.99
C ARG A 22 1.36 -7.19 1.90
N GLN A 23 1.98 -6.02 1.87
CA GLN A 23 1.70 -5.02 0.83
C GLN A 23 1.94 -5.58 -0.57
N SER A 24 2.97 -6.42 -0.73
CA SER A 24 3.27 -7.10 -2.00
C SER A 24 2.18 -8.08 -2.48
N GLU A 25 1.30 -8.53 -1.58
CA GLU A 25 0.19 -9.47 -1.84
C GLU A 25 -1.18 -8.77 -1.88
N ALA A 26 -1.25 -7.51 -1.45
CA ALA A 26 -2.48 -6.75 -1.38
C ALA A 26 -3.07 -6.49 -2.78
N THR A 27 -4.37 -6.76 -2.95
CA THR A 27 -5.09 -6.53 -4.22
C THR A 27 -6.38 -5.75 -3.99
N ILE A 28 -6.77 -4.96 -4.98
CA ILE A 28 -8.08 -4.30 -5.06
C ILE A 28 -8.90 -4.89 -6.22
N PRO A 29 -10.24 -4.87 -6.15
CA PRO A 29 -11.07 -5.24 -7.28
C PRO A 29 -10.79 -4.35 -8.50
N PHE A 30 -10.74 -4.95 -9.70
CA PHE A 30 -10.50 -4.18 -10.92
C PHE A 30 -11.57 -3.11 -11.14
N MET A 31 -12.82 -3.34 -10.74
CA MET A 31 -13.95 -2.41 -10.88
C MET A 31 -14.15 -1.47 -9.68
N ASP A 32 -13.15 -1.32 -8.82
CA ASP A 32 -13.21 -0.39 -7.69
C ASP A 32 -13.36 1.06 -8.17
N SER A 33 -14.31 1.83 -7.61
CA SER A 33 -14.58 3.21 -8.02
C SER A 33 -13.45 4.17 -7.65
N GLY A 34 -12.74 3.90 -6.55
CA GLY A 34 -11.53 4.60 -6.17
C GLY A 34 -10.42 4.40 -7.19
N PHE A 35 -10.32 3.20 -7.78
CA PHE A 35 -9.37 2.92 -8.87
C PHE A 35 -9.78 3.57 -10.20
N TRP A 36 -11.04 3.43 -10.63
CA TRP A 36 -11.50 3.91 -11.93
C TRP A 36 -11.69 5.42 -12.00
N TYR A 37 -12.31 5.99 -10.98
CA TYR A 37 -12.78 7.38 -10.99
C TYR A 37 -12.02 8.26 -10.01
N GLY A 38 -11.10 7.69 -9.22
CA GLY A 38 -10.48 8.41 -8.11
C GLY A 38 -11.48 8.75 -7.00
N ASP A 39 -12.60 8.02 -6.92
CA ASP A 39 -13.65 8.23 -5.94
C ASP A 39 -13.21 7.70 -4.57
N GLY A 40 -12.41 8.49 -3.86
CA GLY A 40 -11.88 8.15 -2.56
C GLY A 40 -11.33 9.35 -1.80
N LEU A 41 -11.34 9.25 -0.47
CA LEU A 41 -10.70 10.19 0.45
C LEU A 41 -9.73 9.41 1.33
N PHE A 42 -8.54 9.95 1.55
CA PHE A 42 -7.54 9.35 2.43
C PHE A 42 -6.94 10.40 3.36
N GLU A 43 -6.35 9.92 4.45
CA GLU A 43 -5.68 10.74 5.47
C GLU A 43 -4.38 10.06 5.89
N THR A 44 -3.45 10.81 6.47
CA THR A 44 -2.21 10.25 7.02
C THR A 44 -2.09 10.62 8.49
N LEU A 45 -1.66 9.65 9.30
CA LEU A 45 -1.28 9.88 10.69
C LEU A 45 0.23 9.78 10.82
N ARG A 46 0.81 10.74 11.53
CA ARG A 46 2.22 10.68 11.94
C ARG A 46 2.28 10.12 13.35
N VAL A 47 3.13 9.11 13.53
CA VAL A 47 3.45 8.50 14.82
C VAL A 47 4.85 8.91 15.25
#